data_AF-A0A2V8SVY2-F1
#
_entry.id   AF-A0A2V8SVY2-F1
#
_cell.length_a   1.000
_cell.length_b   1.000
_cell.length_c   1.000
_cell.angle_alpha   90.00
_cell.angle_beta   90.00
_cell.angle_gamma   90.00
#
_symmetry.space_group_name_H-M   'P 1'
#
loop_
_entity.id
_entity.type
_entity.pdbx_description
1 polymer ?
#
loop_
_entity_poly.entity_id
_entity_poly.type
_entity_poly.pdbx_seq_one_letter_code
_entity_poly.pdbx_strand_id
1 'polypeptide(L)'
;MKWDGHIVNQSELRAYQEDEPDQSLEARVAALIDQQCDTWPQLAEASAMFAEIVTKRVIVQESEVVIQLNPRRIRSTAASVDKSSVEKRRCFLCPENLPEEEKGIAYGDDLILLCNPFPVLEHHLSIVHRDHVPQQ
;
A
#
# COMPACT_ATOMS: atom_id res chain seq x y z
N MET A 1 7.38 17.68 1.88
CA MET A 1 7.30 17.13 3.27
C MET A 1 8.58 16.34 3.61
N LYS A 2 8.84 15.95 4.87
CA LYS A 2 10.05 15.16 5.21
C LYS A 2 9.79 13.66 5.07
N TRP A 3 10.31 13.06 4.01
CA TRP A 3 10.22 11.62 3.76
C TRP A 3 11.46 10.85 4.22
N ASP A 4 12.38 11.52 4.90
CA ASP A 4 13.58 10.93 5.46
C ASP A 4 13.21 9.74 6.35
N GLY A 5 13.82 8.59 6.07
CA GLY A 5 13.53 7.35 6.78
C GLY A 5 12.29 6.59 6.32
N HIS A 6 11.45 7.13 5.43
CA HIS A 6 10.33 6.40 4.79
C HIS A 6 10.61 5.99 3.34
N ILE A 7 11.71 6.47 2.75
CA ILE A 7 12.13 6.07 1.39
C ILE A 7 13.26 5.07 1.49
N VAL A 8 13.06 3.89 0.92
CA VAL A 8 14.11 2.87 0.79
C VAL A 8 14.86 3.05 -0.52
N ASN A 9 16.18 2.91 -0.44
CA ASN A 9 17.07 3.04 -1.60
C ASN A 9 17.43 1.67 -2.20
N GLN A 10 18.11 1.68 -3.34
CA GLN A 10 18.48 0.45 -4.07
C GLN A 10 19.33 -0.53 -3.23
N SER A 11 20.21 -0.02 -2.36
CA SER A 11 21.05 -0.88 -1.53
C SER A 11 20.24 -1.62 -0.46
N GLU A 12 19.17 -1.02 0.03
CA GLU A 12 18.24 -1.62 1.01
C GLU A 12 17.33 -2.67 0.36
N LEU A 13 17.04 -2.52 -0.94
CA LEU A 13 16.24 -3.49 -1.70
C LEU A 13 17.05 -4.65 -2.27
N ARG A 14 18.38 -4.55 -2.29
CA ARG A 14 19.25 -5.54 -2.95
C ARG A 14 19.10 -6.95 -2.38
N ALA A 15 18.77 -7.09 -1.10
CA ALA A 15 18.54 -8.41 -0.47
C ALA A 15 17.26 -9.10 -0.98
N TYR A 16 16.39 -8.36 -1.68
CA TYR A 16 15.07 -8.77 -2.17
C TYR A 16 15.01 -8.80 -3.70
N GLN A 17 16.16 -8.85 -4.37
CA GLN A 17 16.26 -8.91 -5.83
C GLN A 17 17.01 -10.17 -6.26
N GLU A 18 16.77 -10.62 -7.50
CA GLU A 18 17.53 -11.70 -8.11
C GLU A 18 19.02 -11.34 -8.28
N ASP A 19 19.87 -12.35 -8.53
CA ASP A 19 21.33 -12.21 -8.57
C ASP A 19 21.83 -11.20 -9.62
N GLU A 20 21.08 -10.98 -10.70
CA GLU A 20 21.35 -9.90 -11.65
C GLU A 20 20.62 -8.62 -11.26
N PRO A 21 21.30 -7.46 -11.20
CA PRO A 21 20.67 -6.22 -10.76
C PRO A 21 19.71 -5.67 -11.82
N ASP A 22 18.45 -6.14 -11.79
CA ASP A 22 17.35 -5.48 -12.47
C ASP A 22 16.95 -4.22 -11.68
N GLN A 23 17.11 -3.07 -12.33
CA GLN A 23 16.76 -1.75 -11.78
C GLN A 23 15.45 -1.22 -12.35
N SER A 24 14.71 -2.06 -13.07
CA SER A 24 13.37 -1.74 -13.55
C SER A 24 12.46 -1.33 -12.38
N LEU A 25 11.45 -0.51 -12.68
CA LEU A 25 10.45 -0.15 -11.68
C LEU A 25 9.74 -1.40 -11.14
N GLU A 26 9.46 -2.36 -12.00
CA GLU A 26 8.82 -3.63 -11.65
C GLU A 26 9.65 -4.41 -10.63
N ALA A 27 10.94 -4.63 -10.89
CA ALA A 27 11.83 -5.31 -9.94
C ALA A 27 11.97 -4.56 -8.62
N ARG A 28 12.01 -3.23 -8.65
CA ARG A 28 12.07 -2.41 -7.43
C ARG A 28 10.78 -2.47 -6.62
N VAL A 29 9.62 -2.53 -7.29
CA VAL A 29 8.32 -2.68 -6.64
C VAL A 29 8.17 -4.07 -6.04
N ALA A 30 8.55 -5.12 -6.77
CA ALA A 30 8.54 -6.49 -6.25
C ALA A 30 9.42 -6.60 -5.00
N ALA A 31 10.66 -6.09 -5.07
CA ALA A 31 11.56 -6.05 -3.92
C ALA A 31 11.01 -5.24 -2.74
N LEU A 32 10.31 -4.12 -3.00
CA LEU A 32 9.66 -3.34 -1.95
C LEU A 32 8.56 -4.15 -1.25
N ILE A 33 7.73 -4.87 -2.01
CA ILE A 33 6.64 -5.70 -1.46
C ILE A 33 7.22 -6.77 -0.55
N ASP A 34 8.24 -7.51 -1.01
CA ASP A 34 8.88 -8.56 -0.21
C ASP A 34 9.52 -7.98 1.05
N GLN A 35 10.28 -6.89 0.91
CA GLN A 35 10.90 -6.21 2.04
C GLN A 35 9.88 -5.72 3.08
N GLN A 36 8.78 -5.12 2.62
CA GLN A 36 7.76 -4.61 3.53
C GLN A 36 6.95 -5.76 4.16
N CYS A 37 6.74 -6.88 3.47
CA CYS A 37 6.18 -8.08 4.08
C CYS A 37 7.10 -8.66 5.17
N ASP A 38 8.41 -8.61 4.98
CA ASP A 38 9.38 -9.09 5.97
C ASP A 38 9.54 -8.16 7.18
N THR A 39 9.48 -6.84 6.96
CA THR A 39 9.85 -5.84 7.96
C THR A 39 8.67 -5.12 8.61
N TRP A 40 7.47 -5.25 8.04
CA TRP A 40 6.25 -4.62 8.54
C TRP A 40 5.17 -5.67 8.87
N PRO A 41 5.06 -6.13 10.13
CA PRO A 41 4.17 -7.23 10.52
C PRO A 41 2.70 -7.01 10.16
N GLN A 42 2.23 -5.76 10.18
CA GLN A 42 0.86 -5.43 9.80
C GLN A 42 0.59 -5.72 8.31
N LEU A 43 1.54 -5.41 7.42
CA LEU A 43 1.41 -5.72 6.00
C LEU A 43 1.51 -7.22 5.74
N ALA A 44 2.42 -7.91 6.43
CA ALA A 44 2.57 -9.36 6.34
C ALA A 44 1.25 -10.07 6.70
N GLU A 45 0.66 -9.70 7.84
CA GLU A 45 -0.62 -10.23 8.29
C GLU A 45 -1.76 -9.90 7.32
N ALA A 46 -1.80 -8.66 6.81
CA ALA A 46 -2.80 -8.25 5.83
C ALA A 46 -2.70 -9.04 4.52
N SER A 47 -1.48 -9.32 4.04
CA SER A 47 -1.21 -10.07 2.81
C SER A 47 -1.60 -11.54 2.95
N ALA A 48 -1.20 -12.19 4.06
CA ALA A 48 -1.58 -13.57 4.34
C ALA A 48 -3.12 -13.74 4.41
N MET A 49 -3.80 -12.82 5.10
CA MET A 49 -5.26 -12.85 5.19
C MET A 49 -5.95 -12.52 3.87
N PHE A 50 -5.34 -11.69 3.02
CA PHE A 50 -5.86 -11.39 1.69
C PHE A 50 -5.79 -12.63 0.78
N ALA A 51 -4.74 -13.45 0.90
CA ALA A 51 -4.64 -14.71 0.15
C ALA A 51 -5.76 -15.72 0.50
N GLU A 52 -6.37 -15.59 1.68
CA GLU A 52 -7.45 -16.47 2.16
C GLU A 52 -8.87 -15.96 1.82
N ILE A 53 -9.02 -14.82 1.11
CA ILE A 53 -10.35 -14.28 0.84
C ILE A 53 -11.14 -15.19 -0.10
N VAL A 54 -12.44 -15.25 0.14
CA VAL A 54 -13.36 -15.96 -0.76
C VAL A 54 -13.85 -14.99 -1.82
N THR A 55 -13.69 -15.37 -3.09
CA THR A 55 -14.20 -14.58 -4.22
C THR A 55 -15.30 -15.33 -4.96
N LYS A 56 -16.23 -14.58 -5.54
CA LYS A 56 -17.26 -15.10 -6.44
C LYS A 56 -17.41 -14.18 -7.64
N ARG A 57 -17.25 -14.73 -8.83
CA ARG A 57 -17.54 -14.02 -10.09
C ARG A 57 -19.02 -14.15 -10.43
N VAL A 58 -19.64 -13.03 -10.80
CA VAL A 58 -21.02 -12.98 -11.26
C VAL A 58 -21.11 -12.06 -12.47
N ILE A 59 -22.11 -12.27 -13.34
CA ILE A 59 -22.41 -11.36 -14.43
C ILE A 59 -23.56 -10.45 -13.99
N VAL A 60 -23.35 -9.13 -14.05
CA VAL A 60 -24.36 -8.11 -13.82
C VAL A 60 -24.52 -7.32 -15.11
N GLN A 61 -25.66 -7.51 -15.78
CA GLN A 61 -25.87 -7.03 -17.16
C GLN A 61 -24.81 -7.60 -18.11
N GLU A 62 -23.94 -6.74 -18.68
CA GLU A 62 -22.85 -7.12 -19.58
C GLU A 62 -21.48 -7.10 -18.89
N SER A 63 -21.44 -6.84 -17.57
CA SER A 63 -20.21 -6.69 -16.80
C SER A 63 -19.93 -7.91 -15.94
N GLU A 64 -18.68 -8.38 -15.96
CA GLU A 64 -18.18 -9.32 -14.95
C GLU A 64 -17.88 -8.56 -13.64
N VAL A 65 -18.45 -9.03 -12.54
CA VAL A 65 -18.25 -8.47 -11.20
C VAL A 65 -17.62 -9.53 -10.30
N VAL A 66 -16.50 -9.18 -9.68
CA VAL A 66 -15.84 -10.00 -8.65
C VAL A 66 -16.31 -9.55 -7.28
N ILE A 67 -17.05 -10.41 -6.58
CA ILE A 67 -17.45 -10.20 -5.19
C ILE A 67 -16.37 -10.78 -4.29
N GLN A 68 -15.88 -10.00 -3.33
CA GLN A 68 -14.90 -10.43 -2.33
C GLN A 68 -15.54 -10.48 -0.93
N LEU A 69 -15.42 -11.60 -0.23
CA LEU A 69 -15.59 -11.65 1.22
C LEU A 69 -14.23 -11.38 1.88
N ASN A 70 -13.97 -10.11 2.21
CA ASN A 70 -12.72 -9.65 2.81
C ASN A 70 -12.98 -9.02 4.20
N PRO A 71 -12.93 -9.80 5.30
CA PRO A 71 -13.23 -9.31 6.65
C PRO A 71 -12.29 -8.22 7.15
N ARG A 72 -11.03 -8.18 6.68
CA ARG A 72 -10.03 -7.18 7.09
C ARG A 72 -10.41 -5.76 6.69
N ARG A 73 -11.28 -5.61 5.68
CA ARG A 73 -11.80 -4.32 5.23
C ARG A 73 -12.75 -3.65 6.21
N ILE A 74 -13.17 -4.32 7.30
CA ILE A 74 -14.05 -3.71 8.30
C ILE A 74 -13.49 -2.41 8.88
N ARG A 75 -12.17 -2.33 9.07
CA ARG A 75 -11.49 -1.10 9.55
C ARG A 75 -11.70 0.07 8.61
N SER A 76 -11.67 -0.18 7.29
CA SER A 76 -11.89 0.85 6.27
C SER A 76 -13.38 1.15 6.08
N THR A 77 -14.24 0.13 6.09
CA THR A 77 -15.68 0.29 5.80
C THR A 77 -16.48 0.82 6.98
N ALA A 78 -16.01 0.62 8.21
CA ALA A 78 -16.63 1.14 9.43
C ALA A 78 -15.96 2.44 9.94
N ALA A 79 -14.99 2.98 9.21
CA ALA A 79 -14.34 4.23 9.58
C ALA A 79 -15.38 5.37 9.62
N SER A 80 -15.36 6.19 10.67
CA SER A 80 -16.33 7.29 10.78
C SER A 80 -16.17 8.27 9.63
N VAL A 81 -17.30 8.68 9.04
CA VAL A 81 -17.38 9.69 7.97
C VAL A 81 -18.07 10.97 8.45
N ASP A 82 -18.36 11.09 9.75
CA ASP A 82 -18.91 12.33 10.29
C ASP A 82 -17.90 13.47 10.18
N LYS A 83 -18.41 14.68 9.97
CA LYS A 83 -17.61 15.87 9.70
C LYS A 83 -16.52 16.12 10.75
N SER A 84 -16.86 15.97 12.04
CA SER A 84 -15.93 16.19 13.15
C SER A 84 -14.80 15.16 13.14
N SER A 85 -15.10 13.89 12.89
CA SER A 85 -14.08 12.85 12.77
C SER A 85 -13.18 13.05 11.55
N VAL A 86 -13.75 13.50 10.42
CA VAL A 86 -12.98 13.75 9.19
C VAL A 86 -12.04 14.94 9.36
N GLU A 87 -12.51 16.06 9.89
CA GLU A 87 -11.69 17.27 10.11
C GLU A 87 -10.51 17.05 11.07
N LYS A 88 -10.65 16.12 12.03
CA LYS A 88 -9.60 15.78 12.99
C LYS A 88 -8.66 14.68 12.51
N ARG A 89 -9.01 13.97 11.43
CA ARG A 89 -8.22 12.84 10.94
C ARG A 89 -6.94 13.35 10.31
N ARG A 90 -5.82 13.03 10.96
CA ARG A 90 -4.50 13.22 10.36
C ARG A 90 -4.42 12.44 9.05
N CYS A 91 -3.86 13.04 8.01
CA CYS A 91 -3.71 12.37 6.73
C CYS A 91 -2.73 11.21 6.88
N PHE A 92 -3.23 9.99 6.72
CA PHE A 92 -2.49 8.74 6.84
C PHE A 92 -1.56 8.46 5.65
N LEU A 93 -1.44 9.41 4.72
CA LEU A 93 -0.49 9.36 3.58
C LEU A 93 0.65 10.38 3.75
N CYS A 94 0.61 11.21 4.79
CA CYS A 94 1.71 12.13 5.10
C CYS A 94 2.78 11.37 5.90
N PRO A 95 4.08 11.58 5.63
CA PRO A 95 5.16 10.81 6.24
C PRO A 95 5.16 10.90 7.77
N GLU A 96 4.84 12.06 8.36
CA GLU A 96 4.75 12.21 9.82
C GLU A 96 3.60 11.44 10.50
N ASN A 97 2.70 10.85 9.71
CA ASN A 97 1.57 10.06 10.19
C ASN A 97 1.59 8.62 9.67
N LEU A 98 2.59 8.24 8.88
CA LEU A 98 2.78 6.84 8.48
C LEU A 98 3.18 6.00 9.71
N PRO A 99 2.85 4.70 9.72
CA PRO A 99 3.53 3.72 10.56
C PRO A 99 5.05 3.85 10.39
N GLU A 100 5.80 3.66 11.47
CA GLU A 100 7.27 3.81 11.44
C GLU A 100 7.92 2.80 10.50
N GLU A 101 7.33 1.60 10.41
CA GLU A 101 7.76 0.49 9.58
C GLU A 101 7.40 0.69 8.10
N GLU A 102 6.37 1.49 7.78
CA GLU A 102 5.92 1.68 6.41
C GLU A 102 6.95 2.50 5.62
N LYS A 103 7.51 1.86 4.60
CA LYS A 103 8.46 2.44 3.64
C LYS A 103 7.89 2.40 2.22
N GLY A 104 8.48 3.23 1.38
CA GLY A 104 8.17 3.30 -0.04
C GLY A 104 9.39 3.54 -0.91
N ILE A 105 9.18 3.49 -2.22
CA ILE A 105 10.18 3.91 -3.20
C ILE A 105 9.74 5.20 -3.89
N ALA A 106 10.71 6.07 -4.15
CA ALA A 106 10.50 7.25 -4.97
C ALA A 106 10.20 6.86 -6.43
N TYR A 107 9.20 7.53 -7.02
CA TYR A 107 8.85 7.45 -8.43
C TYR A 107 8.79 8.86 -9.04
N GLY A 108 9.78 9.15 -9.90
CA GLY A 108 9.98 10.51 -10.40
C GLY A 108 10.26 11.51 -9.26
N ASP A 109 9.91 12.76 -9.52
CA ASP A 109 10.22 13.88 -8.61
C ASP A 109 9.15 14.08 -7.53
N ASP A 110 7.92 13.62 -7.77
CA ASP A 110 6.75 14.03 -6.98
C ASP A 110 5.98 12.87 -6.36
N LEU A 111 6.25 11.62 -6.75
CA LEU A 111 5.46 10.47 -6.32
C LEU A 111 6.26 9.47 -5.48
N ILE A 112 5.52 8.74 -4.66
CA ILE A 112 6.02 7.65 -3.82
C ILE A 112 5.06 6.47 -3.95
N LEU A 113 5.65 5.28 -4.14
CA LEU A 113 4.93 4.01 -4.13
C LEU A 113 5.03 3.41 -2.72
N LEU A 114 3.87 3.15 -2.11
CA LEU A 114 3.72 2.54 -0.78
C LEU A 114 2.93 1.22 -0.90
N CYS A 115 3.20 0.27 -0.02
CA CYS A 115 2.36 -0.92 0.10
C CYS A 115 1.11 -0.60 0.94
N ASN A 116 -0.08 -0.95 0.45
CA ASN A 116 -1.33 -0.66 1.16
C ASN A 116 -1.61 -1.76 2.22
N PRO A 117 -1.66 -1.43 3.53
CA PRO A 117 -1.86 -2.41 4.60
C PRO A 117 -3.32 -2.92 4.70
N PHE A 118 -4.21 -2.46 3.84
CA PHE A 118 -5.62 -2.89 3.76
C PHE A 118 -5.99 -3.29 2.32
N PRO A 119 -5.37 -4.36 1.79
CA PRO A 119 -5.45 -4.75 0.38
C PRO A 119 -6.88 -5.09 -0.08
N VAL A 120 -7.18 -4.70 -1.32
CA VAL A 120 -8.34 -5.16 -2.11
C VAL A 120 -7.91 -5.87 -3.40
N LEU A 121 -6.61 -5.83 -3.67
CA LEU A 121 -5.93 -6.47 -4.80
C LEU A 121 -4.68 -7.15 -4.26
N GLU A 122 -4.22 -8.18 -4.97
CA GLU A 122 -2.89 -8.73 -4.75
C GLU A 122 -1.84 -7.64 -4.99
N HIS A 123 -0.83 -7.55 -4.14
CA HIS A 123 0.23 -6.53 -4.22
C HIS A 123 -0.33 -5.10 -4.29
N HIS A 124 -1.36 -4.78 -3.49
CA HIS A 124 -2.03 -3.48 -3.52
C HIS A 124 -1.07 -2.34 -3.14
N LEU A 125 -0.78 -1.46 -4.10
CA LEU A 125 0.02 -0.25 -3.89
C LEU A 125 -0.85 0.99 -3.73
N SER A 126 -0.36 1.94 -2.93
CA SER A 126 -0.81 3.32 -2.91
C SER A 126 0.24 4.19 -3.59
N ILE A 127 -0.16 4.98 -4.58
CA ILE A 127 0.72 5.96 -5.24
C ILE A 127 0.36 7.33 -4.69
N VAL A 128 1.27 7.95 -3.95
CA VAL A 128 1.01 9.18 -3.21
C VAL A 128 1.91 10.31 -3.68
N HIS A 129 1.42 11.54 -3.57
CA HIS A 129 2.20 12.73 -3.83
C HIS A 129 3.12 13.03 -2.63
N ARG A 130 4.34 13.53 -2.89
CA ARG A 130 5.33 13.89 -1.86
C ARG A 130 4.89 15.04 -0.97
N ASP A 131 4.05 15.91 -1.50
CA ASP A 131 3.39 16.97 -0.76
C ASP A 131 1.91 16.66 -0.54
N HIS A 132 1.41 17.07 0.61
CA HIS A 132 0.00 16.95 0.93
C HIS A 132 -0.83 17.86 0.01
N VAL A 133 -1.60 17.25 -0.87
CA VAL A 133 -2.54 17.95 -1.76
C VAL A 133 -3.93 17.33 -1.60
N PRO A 134 -5.01 18.12 -1.66
CA PRO A 134 -6.36 17.57 -1.68
C PRO A 134 -6.56 16.63 -2.87
N GLN A 135 -7.30 15.54 -2.65
CA GLN A 135 -7.76 14.68 -3.73
C GLN A 135 -8.60 15.51 -4.72
N GLN A 136 -8.27 15.42 -6.01
CA GLN A 136 -9.04 16.02 -7.10
C GLN A 136 -10.06 15.04 -7.67
#